data_AF-A0A1J4KKE5-F1
#
_entry.id   AF-A0A1J4KKE5-F1
#
_cell.length_a   1.000
_cell.length_b   1.000
_cell.length_c   1.000
_cell.angle_alpha   90.00
_cell.angle_beta   90.00
_cell.angle_gamma   90.00
#
_symmetry.space_group_name_H-M   'P 1'
#
loop_
_entity.id
_entity.type
_entity.pdbx_description
1 polymer ?
#
loop_
_entity_poly.entity_id
_entity_poly.type
_entity_poly.pdbx_seq_one_letter_code
_entity_poly.pdbx_strand_id
1 'polypeptide(L)'
;MSSLPKKQFDAAMKDYLEAYNFTLDTHKSDMERINSLNGLLKNFDDFFYEYVYVVMASGFKGKIAARLTPLLVDCKGNMAKMQEIFKNQRKLDSIKKVWDNKENWEETRESFKSVDDLLNLPYIGNITKYHLARNIGLLSCAKPDLHLCKWVEKITGDKSEDMVNKVTKEIAEKLKRKQGTVDFALWVWLSHNRGEEAECCHGGYALR
;
A
#
# COMPACT_ATOMS: atom_id res chain seq x y z
N MET A 1 -19.20 -19.74 3.53
CA MET A 1 -18.65 -20.41 4.73
C MET A 1 -17.15 -20.16 4.74
N SER A 2 -16.57 -19.83 5.90
CA SER A 2 -15.11 -19.62 6.06
C SER A 2 -14.35 -20.86 5.59
N SER A 3 -13.35 -20.69 4.73
CA SER A 3 -12.47 -21.80 4.31
C SER A 3 -11.22 -21.90 5.19
N LEU A 4 -11.05 -20.98 6.14
CA LEU A 4 -10.18 -21.14 7.30
C LEU A 4 -10.87 -21.93 8.42
N PRO A 5 -10.14 -22.81 9.14
CA PRO A 5 -10.58 -23.37 10.40
C PRO A 5 -11.08 -22.28 11.36
N LYS A 6 -12.23 -22.50 12.00
CA LYS A 6 -12.91 -21.51 12.85
C LYS A 6 -11.96 -20.84 13.86
N LYS A 7 -11.11 -21.62 14.54
CA LYS A 7 -10.14 -21.09 15.51
C LYS A 7 -9.13 -20.10 14.90
N GLN A 8 -8.67 -20.37 13.68
CA GLN A 8 -7.74 -19.50 12.96
C GLN A 8 -8.45 -18.21 12.53
N PHE A 9 -9.67 -18.36 12.00
CA PHE A 9 -10.50 -17.21 11.60
C PHE A 9 -10.82 -16.30 12.78
N ASP A 10 -11.25 -16.86 13.91
CA ASP A 10 -11.59 -16.10 15.13
C ASP A 10 -10.37 -15.34 15.67
N ALA A 11 -9.17 -15.95 15.64
CA ALA A 11 -7.92 -15.30 16.02
C ALA A 11 -7.56 -14.13 15.07
N ALA A 12 -7.64 -14.35 13.75
CA ALA A 12 -7.37 -13.32 12.76
C ALA A 12 -8.37 -12.17 12.82
N MET A 13 -9.65 -12.47 13.06
CA MET A 13 -10.71 -11.48 13.23
C MET A 13 -10.47 -10.62 14.47
N LYS A 14 -10.07 -11.23 15.59
CA LYS A 14 -9.74 -10.49 16.82
C LYS A 14 -8.62 -9.47 16.56
N ASP A 15 -7.49 -9.92 16.01
CA ASP A 15 -6.35 -9.04 15.69
C ASP A 15 -6.76 -7.93 14.71
N TYR A 16 -7.61 -8.24 13.73
CA TYR A 16 -8.11 -7.23 12.79
C TYR A 16 -8.95 -6.15 13.46
N LEU A 17 -9.83 -6.51 14.40
CA LEU A 17 -10.67 -5.51 15.08
C LEU A 17 -9.83 -4.57 15.94
N GLU A 18 -8.81 -5.09 16.62
CA GLU A 18 -7.81 -4.27 17.34
C GLU A 18 -7.05 -3.35 16.37
N ALA A 19 -6.57 -3.90 15.25
CA ALA A 19 -5.86 -3.15 14.23
C ALA A 19 -6.71 -2.05 13.61
N TYR A 20 -7.98 -2.32 13.32
CA TYR A 20 -8.90 -1.36 12.73
C TYR A 20 -9.19 -0.20 13.68
N ASN A 21 -9.46 -0.48 14.96
CA ASN A 21 -9.69 0.56 15.96
C ASN A 21 -8.44 1.42 16.14
N PHE A 22 -7.28 0.80 16.35
CA PHE A 22 -6.01 1.52 16.44
C PHE A 22 -5.77 2.43 15.23
N THR A 23 -6.05 1.94 14.02
CA THR A 23 -5.87 2.71 12.80
C THR A 23 -6.87 3.87 12.68
N LEU A 24 -8.11 3.72 13.16
CA LEU A 24 -9.06 4.83 13.24
C LEU A 24 -8.67 5.89 14.26
N ASP A 25 -8.03 5.48 15.36
CA ASP A 25 -7.61 6.41 16.42
C ASP A 25 -6.34 7.18 16.03
N THR A 26 -5.43 6.52 15.30
CA THR A 26 -4.10 7.07 14.99
C THR A 26 -3.92 7.52 13.55
N HIS A 27 -4.61 6.93 12.57
CA HIS A 27 -4.39 7.19 11.13
C HIS A 27 -5.73 7.34 10.38
N LYS A 28 -6.70 8.02 11.01
CA LYS A 28 -8.06 8.20 10.48
C LYS A 28 -8.08 8.72 9.05
N SER A 29 -7.31 9.77 8.76
CA SER A 29 -7.26 10.40 7.42
C SER A 29 -6.78 9.43 6.35
N ASP A 30 -5.78 8.60 6.67
CA ASP A 30 -5.23 7.61 5.74
C ASP A 30 -6.26 6.49 5.47
N MET A 31 -6.95 6.06 6.52
CA MET A 31 -8.03 5.08 6.44
C MET A 31 -9.22 5.61 5.62
N GLU A 32 -9.64 6.86 5.85
CA GLU A 32 -10.70 7.53 5.09
C GLU A 32 -10.35 7.64 3.61
N ARG A 33 -9.11 8.03 3.28
CA ARG A 33 -8.61 8.04 1.90
C ARG A 33 -8.76 6.68 1.25
N ILE A 34 -8.24 5.61 1.86
CA ILE A 34 -8.31 4.25 1.28
C ILE A 34 -9.76 3.80 1.10
N ASN A 35 -10.62 4.06 2.08
CA ASN A 35 -12.04 3.70 1.99
C ASN A 35 -12.78 4.48 0.89
N SER A 36 -12.35 5.71 0.59
CA SER A 36 -12.93 6.55 -0.46
C SER A 36 -12.61 6.06 -1.89
N LEU A 37 -11.55 5.25 -2.07
CA LEU A 37 -11.14 4.75 -3.39
C LEU A 37 -12.16 3.75 -3.96
N ASN A 38 -12.85 4.11 -5.04
CA ASN A 38 -13.87 3.29 -5.69
C ASN A 38 -13.47 2.94 -7.13
N GLY A 39 -12.28 2.35 -7.26
CA GLY A 39 -11.65 1.99 -8.53
C GLY A 39 -10.39 2.79 -8.82
N LEU A 40 -9.80 2.55 -9.98
CA LEU A 40 -8.53 3.16 -10.40
C LEU A 40 -8.62 4.68 -10.45
N LEU A 41 -7.65 5.35 -9.82
CA LEU A 41 -7.42 6.80 -9.95
C LEU A 41 -7.45 7.22 -11.42
N LYS A 42 -8.18 8.31 -11.70
CA LYS A 42 -8.34 8.85 -13.06
C LYS A 42 -7.33 9.95 -13.35
N ASN A 43 -7.07 10.81 -12.38
CA ASN A 43 -6.13 11.91 -12.53
C ASN A 43 -4.68 11.39 -12.49
N PHE A 44 -3.86 11.83 -13.46
CA PHE A 44 -2.46 11.41 -13.53
C PHE A 44 -1.64 11.91 -12.34
N ASP A 45 -1.84 13.15 -11.89
CA ASP A 45 -1.05 13.73 -10.81
C ASP A 45 -1.31 13.00 -9.48
N ASP A 46 -2.56 12.58 -9.23
CA ASP A 46 -2.91 11.71 -8.10
C ASP A 46 -2.20 10.34 -8.20
N PHE A 47 -2.27 9.69 -9.37
CA PHE A 47 -1.55 8.45 -9.61
C PHE A 47 -0.04 8.60 -9.43
N PHE A 48 0.53 9.67 -9.99
CA PHE A 48 1.96 9.94 -9.98
C PHE A 48 2.48 10.13 -8.55
N TYR A 49 1.71 10.82 -7.70
CA TYR A 49 2.03 10.95 -6.29
C TYR A 49 2.12 9.59 -5.60
N GLU A 50 1.12 8.73 -5.81
CA GLU A 50 1.07 7.39 -5.21
C GLU A 50 2.20 6.49 -5.73
N TYR A 51 2.50 6.56 -7.03
CA TYR A 51 3.62 5.87 -7.66
C TYR A 51 4.97 6.30 -7.07
N VAL A 52 5.23 7.62 -7.00
CA VAL A 52 6.47 8.17 -6.42
C VAL A 52 6.61 7.74 -4.96
N TYR A 53 5.51 7.77 -4.19
CA TYR A 53 5.53 7.26 -2.81
C TYR A 53 5.98 5.80 -2.74
N VAL A 54 5.41 4.91 -3.56
CA VAL A 54 5.78 3.48 -3.55
C VAL A 54 7.24 3.28 -3.96
N VAL A 55 7.72 3.99 -4.99
CA VAL A 55 9.14 3.98 -5.39
C VAL A 55 10.01 4.40 -4.21
N MET A 56 9.63 5.44 -3.47
CA MET A 56 10.39 5.92 -2.31
C MET A 56 10.31 4.97 -1.12
N ALA A 57 9.14 4.42 -0.81
CA ALA A 57 8.92 3.48 0.28
C ALA A 57 9.64 2.14 0.09
N SER A 58 9.94 1.76 -1.16
CA SER A 58 10.75 0.57 -1.45
C SER A 58 12.16 0.70 -0.86
N GLY A 59 12.43 0.00 0.24
CA GLY A 59 13.72 0.04 0.94
C GLY A 59 13.94 1.22 1.90
N PHE A 60 12.89 2.00 2.22
CA PHE A 60 12.97 3.08 3.20
C PHE A 60 11.83 3.01 4.22
N LYS A 61 12.03 3.65 5.39
CA LYS A 61 10.95 3.86 6.36
C LYS A 61 9.87 4.77 5.74
N GLY A 62 8.59 4.49 6.01
CA GLY A 62 7.45 5.26 5.50
C GLY A 62 7.59 6.77 5.74
N LYS A 63 8.08 7.18 6.92
CA LYS A 63 8.34 8.60 7.23
C LYS A 63 9.30 9.30 6.25
N ILE A 64 10.30 8.59 5.75
CA ILE A 64 11.27 9.14 4.79
C ILE A 64 10.62 9.25 3.41
N ALA A 65 9.84 8.24 3.01
CA ALA A 65 9.08 8.29 1.76
C ALA A 65 8.10 9.46 1.78
N ALA A 66 7.25 9.56 2.81
CA ALA A 66 6.30 10.65 3.01
C ALA A 66 6.92 12.04 2.89
N ARG A 67 8.11 12.24 3.47
CA ARG A 67 8.83 13.53 3.41
C ARG A 67 9.35 13.84 2.00
N LEU A 68 9.87 12.83 1.28
CA LEU A 68 10.53 13.04 0.00
C LEU A 68 9.56 13.07 -1.18
N THR A 69 8.45 12.36 -1.10
CA THR A 69 7.45 12.28 -2.18
C THR A 69 6.98 13.64 -2.70
N PRO A 70 6.45 14.57 -1.87
CA PRO A 70 5.95 15.84 -2.39
C PRO A 70 7.04 16.64 -3.10
N LEU A 71 8.27 16.66 -2.54
CA LEU A 71 9.41 17.35 -3.14
C LEU A 71 9.77 16.81 -4.53
N LEU A 72 9.74 15.48 -4.69
CA LEU A 72 10.03 14.82 -5.97
C LEU A 72 8.88 14.95 -6.97
N VAL A 73 7.62 14.93 -6.50
CA VAL A 73 6.44 15.17 -7.34
C VAL A 73 6.46 16.58 -7.92
N ASP A 74 6.80 17.59 -7.10
CA ASP A 74 6.90 18.99 -7.51
C ASP A 74 7.98 19.23 -8.58
N CYS A 75 8.96 18.32 -8.69
CA CYS A 75 9.97 18.39 -9.74
C CYS A 75 9.41 18.07 -11.13
N LYS A 76 8.24 17.43 -11.24
CA LYS A 76 7.58 17.16 -12.52
C LYS A 76 8.53 16.52 -13.55
N GLY A 77 9.24 15.47 -13.13
CA GLY A 77 10.20 14.74 -13.96
C GLY A 77 11.49 15.50 -14.31
N ASN A 78 11.71 16.71 -13.79
CA ASN A 78 12.96 17.45 -13.99
C ASN A 78 14.12 16.75 -13.25
N MET A 79 14.97 16.07 -14.02
CA MET A 79 16.06 15.24 -13.48
C MET A 79 17.05 16.04 -12.64
N ALA A 80 17.45 17.24 -13.08
CA ALA A 80 18.42 18.06 -12.34
C ALA A 80 17.90 18.42 -10.95
N LYS A 81 16.64 18.88 -10.85
CA LYS A 81 15.99 19.18 -9.56
C LYS A 81 15.84 17.95 -8.68
N MET A 82 15.42 16.82 -9.26
CA MET A 82 15.29 15.57 -8.49
C MET A 82 16.64 15.09 -7.94
N GLN A 83 17.72 15.24 -8.70
CA GLN A 83 19.08 14.88 -8.29
C GLN A 83 19.61 15.75 -7.15
N GLU A 84 19.16 17.00 -7.03
CA GLU A 84 19.49 17.85 -5.88
C GLU A 84 18.88 17.29 -4.58
N ILE A 85 17.67 16.73 -4.65
CA ILE A 85 16.91 16.21 -3.51
C ILE A 85 17.34 14.79 -3.13
N PHE A 86 17.60 13.92 -4.12
CA PHE A 86 17.81 12.49 -3.90
C PHE A 86 18.84 11.92 -4.88
N LYS A 87 19.63 10.93 -4.45
CA LYS A 87 20.82 10.47 -5.21
C LYS A 87 20.69 9.10 -5.86
N ASN A 88 19.60 8.37 -5.62
CA ASN A 88 19.43 7.04 -6.21
C ASN A 88 18.95 7.15 -7.68
N GLN A 89 19.90 7.06 -8.61
CA GLN A 89 19.63 7.26 -10.04
C GLN A 89 18.56 6.31 -10.59
N ARG A 90 18.57 5.03 -10.21
CA ARG A 90 17.57 4.05 -10.69
C ARG A 90 16.14 4.44 -10.33
N LYS A 91 15.93 4.98 -9.11
CA LYS A 91 14.61 5.49 -8.69
C LYS A 91 14.26 6.76 -9.46
N LEU A 92 15.19 7.69 -9.62
CA LEU A 92 14.93 8.92 -10.36
C LEU A 92 14.58 8.67 -11.84
N ASP A 93 15.28 7.75 -12.50
CA ASP A 93 15.00 7.36 -13.88
C ASP A 93 13.58 6.78 -14.00
N SER A 94 13.17 5.97 -13.01
CA SER A 94 11.81 5.40 -12.98
C SER A 94 10.73 6.47 -12.79
N ILE A 95 10.99 7.50 -11.97
CA ILE A 95 10.09 8.63 -11.74
C ILE A 95 9.97 9.46 -13.02
N LYS A 96 11.12 9.81 -13.63
CA LYS A 96 11.15 10.55 -14.90
C LYS A 96 10.40 9.80 -16.00
N LYS A 97 10.65 8.49 -16.15
CA LYS A 97 10.01 7.69 -17.20
C LYS A 97 8.48 7.67 -17.08
N VAL A 98 7.93 7.58 -15.87
CA VAL A 98 6.48 7.65 -15.68
C VAL A 98 5.95 9.06 -15.93
N TRP A 99 6.67 10.09 -15.50
CA TRP A 99 6.30 11.49 -15.80
C TRP A 99 6.26 11.77 -17.30
N ASP A 100 7.28 11.35 -18.04
CA ASP A 100 7.37 11.56 -19.49
C ASP A 100 6.24 10.84 -20.25
N ASN A 101 5.57 9.85 -19.64
CA ASN A 101 4.44 9.12 -20.22
C ASN A 101 3.06 9.71 -19.81
N LYS A 102 3.03 10.90 -19.21
CA LYS A 102 1.79 11.55 -18.74
C LYS A 102 0.71 11.66 -19.82
N GLU A 103 1.10 11.99 -21.05
CA GLU A 103 0.15 12.15 -22.16
C GLU A 103 -0.55 10.83 -22.55
N ASN A 104 0.06 9.68 -22.27
CA ASN A 104 -0.50 8.36 -22.53
C ASN A 104 -1.12 7.74 -21.26
N TRP A 105 -1.43 8.56 -20.25
CA TRP A 105 -1.91 8.06 -18.96
C TRP A 105 -3.22 7.29 -19.08
N GLU A 106 -4.17 7.75 -19.88
CA GLU A 106 -5.47 7.09 -20.00
C GLU A 106 -5.33 5.67 -20.56
N GLU A 107 -4.59 5.50 -21.66
CA GLU A 107 -4.26 4.18 -22.22
C GLU A 107 -3.50 3.30 -21.21
N THR A 108 -2.49 3.87 -20.54
CA THR A 108 -1.71 3.16 -19.52
C THR A 108 -2.60 2.68 -18.39
N ARG A 109 -3.47 3.55 -17.87
CA ARG A 109 -4.43 3.23 -16.80
C ARG A 109 -5.40 2.14 -17.24
N GLU A 110 -5.91 2.23 -18.45
CA GLU A 110 -6.83 1.23 -18.98
C GLU A 110 -6.18 -0.15 -19.15
N SER A 111 -4.86 -0.21 -19.33
CA SER A 111 -4.13 -1.48 -19.38
C SER A 111 -4.09 -2.23 -18.04
N PHE A 112 -4.33 -1.57 -16.91
CA PHE A 112 -4.31 -2.19 -15.58
C PHE A 112 -5.60 -2.97 -15.31
N LYS A 113 -5.64 -4.23 -15.73
CA LYS A 113 -6.77 -5.16 -15.50
C LYS A 113 -6.60 -6.00 -14.24
N SER A 114 -5.37 -6.13 -13.76
CA SER A 114 -4.95 -6.93 -12.63
C SER A 114 -3.81 -6.24 -11.88
N VAL A 115 -3.51 -6.73 -10.67
CA VAL A 115 -2.35 -6.25 -9.90
C VAL A 115 -1.01 -6.56 -10.61
N ASP A 116 -0.98 -7.62 -11.42
CA ASP A 116 0.24 -8.04 -12.14
C ASP A 116 0.59 -7.09 -13.28
N ASP A 117 -0.40 -6.42 -13.87
CA ASP A 117 -0.16 -5.42 -14.91
C ASP A 117 0.69 -4.24 -14.41
N LEU A 118 0.69 -4.00 -13.09
CA LEU A 118 1.52 -2.96 -12.47
C LEU A 118 3.02 -3.30 -12.50
N LEU A 119 3.41 -4.56 -12.75
CA LEU A 119 4.81 -4.94 -12.95
C LEU A 119 5.42 -4.31 -14.21
N ASN A 120 4.59 -3.85 -15.14
CA ASN A 120 5.04 -3.12 -16.33
C ASN A 120 5.50 -1.70 -16.01
N LEU A 121 5.14 -1.17 -14.83
CA LEU A 121 5.62 0.13 -14.38
C LEU A 121 7.09 0.06 -13.95
N PRO A 122 7.91 1.07 -14.32
CA PRO A 122 9.30 1.12 -13.90
C PRO A 122 9.45 0.99 -12.37
N TYR A 123 10.44 0.21 -11.91
CA TYR A 123 10.77 0.03 -10.48
C TYR A 123 9.69 -0.67 -9.61
N ILE A 124 8.52 -0.99 -10.16
CA ILE A 124 7.52 -1.80 -9.47
C ILE A 124 7.89 -3.28 -9.61
N GLY A 125 7.85 -4.01 -8.50
CA GLY A 125 8.21 -5.42 -8.42
C GLY A 125 7.17 -6.21 -7.64
N ASN A 126 7.47 -7.50 -7.41
CA ASN A 126 6.50 -8.48 -6.89
C ASN A 126 5.80 -8.07 -5.59
N ILE A 127 6.45 -7.32 -4.70
CA ILE A 127 5.83 -6.84 -3.45
C ILE A 127 5.26 -5.43 -3.60
N THR A 128 5.95 -4.54 -4.33
CA THR A 128 5.53 -3.14 -4.46
C THR A 128 4.32 -2.96 -5.36
N LYS A 129 4.02 -3.90 -6.27
CA LYS A 129 2.78 -3.91 -7.05
C LYS A 129 1.53 -3.89 -6.16
N TYR A 130 1.53 -4.66 -5.07
CA TYR A 130 0.41 -4.70 -4.12
C TYR A 130 0.26 -3.41 -3.34
N HIS A 131 1.39 -2.77 -2.99
CA HIS A 131 1.38 -1.45 -2.36
C HIS A 131 0.74 -0.43 -3.30
N LEU A 132 1.24 -0.35 -4.53
CA LEU A 132 0.70 0.58 -5.51
C LEU A 132 -0.78 0.30 -5.81
N ALA A 133 -1.16 -0.97 -6.00
CA ALA A 133 -2.53 -1.41 -6.22
C ALA A 133 -3.49 -0.85 -5.17
N ARG A 134 -3.19 -1.03 -3.88
CA ARG A 134 -4.00 -0.46 -2.80
C ARG A 134 -4.11 1.06 -2.92
N ASN A 135 -3.01 1.75 -3.16
CA ASN A 135 -2.97 3.21 -3.17
C ASN A 135 -3.77 3.82 -4.33
N ILE A 136 -3.84 3.12 -5.46
CA ILE A 136 -4.51 3.61 -6.67
C ILE A 136 -5.93 3.05 -6.85
N GLY A 137 -6.40 2.19 -5.93
CA GLY A 137 -7.79 1.73 -5.89
C GLY A 137 -8.04 0.30 -6.40
N LEU A 138 -7.01 -0.50 -6.66
CA LEU A 138 -7.11 -1.96 -6.87
C LEU A 138 -7.14 -2.69 -5.52
N LEU A 139 -8.27 -2.61 -4.83
CA LEU A 139 -8.42 -3.03 -3.43
C LEU A 139 -8.87 -4.49 -3.22
N SER A 140 -8.73 -5.34 -4.24
CA SER A 140 -9.10 -6.77 -4.23
C SER A 140 -7.92 -7.70 -3.91
N CYS A 141 -6.86 -7.17 -3.29
CA CYS A 141 -5.68 -7.90 -2.87
C CYS A 141 -5.10 -7.29 -1.59
N ALA A 142 -4.28 -8.06 -0.88
CA ALA A 142 -3.46 -7.59 0.24
C ALA A 142 -1.98 -7.61 -0.14
N LYS A 143 -1.15 -6.81 0.55
CA LYS A 143 0.29 -6.78 0.34
C LYS A 143 0.95 -7.86 1.21
N PRO A 144 1.55 -8.92 0.63
CA PRO A 144 2.22 -9.98 1.38
C PRO A 144 3.62 -9.53 1.84
N ASP A 145 3.69 -8.46 2.62
CA ASP A 145 4.96 -8.00 3.19
C ASP A 145 5.36 -8.79 4.44
N LEU A 146 6.55 -8.52 4.96
CA LEU A 146 7.11 -9.26 6.08
C LEU A 146 6.23 -9.21 7.34
N HIS A 147 5.50 -8.11 7.57
CA HIS A 147 4.63 -7.98 8.74
C HIS A 147 3.40 -8.86 8.60
N LEU A 148 2.70 -8.78 7.46
CA LEU A 148 1.51 -9.60 7.21
C LEU A 148 1.87 -11.08 7.11
N CYS A 149 2.94 -11.44 6.39
CA CYS A 149 3.36 -12.84 6.26
C CYS A 149 3.69 -13.47 7.63
N LYS A 150 4.41 -12.75 8.51
CA LYS A 150 4.69 -13.23 9.87
C LYS A 150 3.45 -13.32 10.74
N TRP A 151 2.50 -12.39 10.59
CA TRP A 151 1.24 -12.40 11.32
C TRP A 151 0.40 -13.62 10.93
N VAL A 152 0.27 -13.89 9.62
CA VAL A 152 -0.45 -15.05 9.10
C VAL A 152 0.24 -16.35 9.51
N GLU A 153 1.57 -16.45 9.38
CA GLU A 153 2.34 -17.65 9.80
C GLU A 153 2.05 -18.04 11.25
N LYS A 154 1.93 -17.05 12.16
CA LYS A 154 1.60 -17.29 13.57
C LYS A 154 0.20 -17.87 13.78
N ILE A 155 -0.74 -17.60 12.88
CA ILE A 155 -2.14 -18.04 12.99
C ILE A 155 -2.34 -19.37 12.27
N THR A 156 -1.76 -19.51 11.08
CA THR A 156 -2.07 -20.59 10.14
C THR A 156 -0.95 -21.62 10.01
N GLY A 157 0.29 -21.25 10.36
CA GLY A 157 1.49 -22.02 10.05
C GLY A 157 2.01 -21.84 8.61
N ASP A 158 1.37 -20.99 7.81
CA ASP A 158 1.71 -20.73 6.41
C ASP A 158 1.92 -19.24 6.17
N LYS A 159 3.05 -18.87 5.57
CA LYS A 159 3.44 -17.48 5.26
C LYS A 159 3.33 -17.13 3.78
N SER A 160 2.71 -17.99 2.98
CA SER A 160 2.54 -17.79 1.55
C SER A 160 1.69 -16.55 1.24
N GLU A 161 1.95 -15.95 0.08
CA GLU A 161 1.14 -14.87 -0.46
C GLU A 161 -0.35 -15.26 -0.60
N ASP A 162 -0.60 -16.51 -1.01
CA ASP A 162 -1.95 -17.05 -1.13
C ASP A 162 -2.65 -17.09 0.22
N MET A 163 -1.96 -17.49 1.30
CA MET A 163 -2.53 -17.49 2.63
C MET A 163 -2.80 -16.08 3.15
N VAL A 164 -1.90 -15.12 2.89
CA VAL A 164 -2.13 -13.70 3.22
C VAL A 164 -3.38 -13.17 2.53
N ASN A 165 -3.50 -13.40 1.22
CA ASN A 165 -4.68 -13.00 0.47
C ASN A 165 -5.95 -13.71 0.96
N LYS A 166 -5.88 -15.01 1.26
CA LYS A 166 -7.01 -15.79 1.77
C LYS A 166 -7.53 -15.23 3.10
N VAL A 167 -6.66 -15.07 4.10
CA VAL A 167 -7.05 -14.57 5.44
C VAL A 167 -7.66 -13.18 5.36
N THR A 168 -6.98 -12.26 4.66
CA THR A 168 -7.47 -10.87 4.54
C THR A 168 -8.78 -10.78 3.75
N LYS A 169 -8.95 -11.60 2.70
CA LYS A 169 -10.20 -11.69 1.93
C LYS A 169 -11.36 -12.22 2.77
N GLU A 170 -11.16 -13.28 3.54
CA GLU A 170 -12.24 -13.83 4.38
C GLU A 170 -12.72 -12.83 5.45
N ILE A 171 -11.79 -12.07 6.06
CA ILE A 171 -12.14 -10.98 6.97
C ILE A 171 -12.93 -9.89 6.23
N ALA A 172 -12.46 -9.48 5.06
CA ALA A 172 -13.08 -8.45 4.24
C ALA A 172 -14.52 -8.83 3.86
N GLU A 173 -14.73 -10.06 3.38
CA GLU A 173 -16.06 -10.59 3.03
C GLU A 173 -16.98 -10.67 4.24
N LYS A 174 -16.48 -11.18 5.38
CA LYS A 174 -17.28 -11.30 6.61
C LYS A 174 -17.78 -9.95 7.11
N LEU A 175 -16.97 -8.91 6.97
CA LEU A 175 -17.26 -7.56 7.46
C LEU A 175 -17.81 -6.63 6.38
N LYS A 176 -17.99 -7.12 5.14
CA LYS A 176 -18.39 -6.33 3.96
C LYS A 176 -17.49 -5.10 3.74
N ARG A 177 -16.18 -5.32 3.80
CA ARG A 177 -15.13 -4.32 3.60
C ARG A 177 -14.31 -4.64 2.36
N LYS A 178 -13.53 -3.66 1.90
CA LYS A 178 -12.55 -3.86 0.83
C LYS A 178 -11.34 -4.58 1.42
N GLN A 179 -10.74 -5.51 0.68
CA GLN A 179 -9.58 -6.25 1.18
C GLN A 179 -8.39 -5.32 1.43
N GLY A 180 -8.16 -4.32 0.58
CA GLY A 180 -7.13 -3.30 0.82
C GLY A 180 -7.35 -2.46 2.09
N THR A 181 -8.59 -2.28 2.55
CA THR A 181 -8.89 -1.67 3.87
C THR A 181 -8.43 -2.58 5.01
N VAL A 182 -8.66 -3.90 4.88
CA VAL A 182 -8.24 -4.88 5.88
C VAL A 182 -6.71 -4.91 5.99
N ASP A 183 -6.06 -5.02 4.84
CA ASP A 183 -4.62 -4.99 4.67
C ASP A 183 -3.98 -3.73 5.26
N PHE A 184 -4.51 -2.53 4.96
CA PHE A 184 -3.97 -1.29 5.51
C PHE A 184 -4.06 -1.22 7.04
N ALA A 185 -5.20 -1.57 7.62
CA ALA A 185 -5.37 -1.55 9.08
C ALA A 185 -4.37 -2.50 9.77
N LEU A 186 -4.25 -3.73 9.27
CA LEU A 186 -3.30 -4.71 9.79
C LEU A 186 -1.87 -4.19 9.65
N TRP A 187 -1.51 -3.63 8.50
CA TRP A 187 -0.18 -3.10 8.26
C TRP A 187 0.17 -1.97 9.23
N VAL A 188 -0.72 -1.00 9.44
CA VAL A 188 -0.52 0.10 10.40
C VAL A 188 -0.27 -0.48 11.78
N TRP A 189 -1.17 -1.32 12.29
CA TRP A 189 -1.06 -1.88 13.63
C TRP A 189 0.19 -2.75 13.83
N LEU A 190 0.51 -3.63 12.87
CA LEU A 190 1.69 -4.50 12.92
C LEU A 190 3.00 -3.72 12.82
N SER A 191 3.02 -2.60 12.10
CA SER A 191 4.19 -1.71 12.00
C SER A 191 4.45 -0.92 13.29
N HIS A 192 3.40 -0.75 14.11
CA HIS A 192 3.46 -0.15 15.44
C HIS A 192 3.53 -1.21 16.54
N ASN A 193 4.23 -2.32 16.31
CA ASN A 193 4.38 -3.41 17.30
C ASN A 193 3.05 -3.84 17.95
N ARG A 194 1.96 -3.88 17.18
CA ARG A 194 0.61 -4.21 17.67
C ARG A 194 -0.02 -3.16 18.59
N GLY A 195 0.19 -1.87 18.28
CA GLY A 195 -0.50 -0.75 18.90
C GLY A 195 0.35 0.11 19.84
N GLU A 196 1.67 -0.06 19.83
CA GLU A 196 2.60 0.83 20.54
C GLU A 196 2.67 2.20 19.85
N GLU A 197 2.27 3.25 20.56
CA GLU A 197 2.22 4.61 20.02
C GLU A 197 3.55 5.37 20.07
N ALA A 198 4.58 4.85 20.76
CA ALA A 198 5.80 5.61 21.06
C ALA A 198 6.57 6.10 19.81
N GLU A 199 6.44 5.42 18.66
CA GLU A 199 6.97 5.86 17.37
C GLU A 199 5.88 6.22 16.34
N CYS A 200 4.63 6.41 16.79
CA CYS A 200 3.50 6.67 15.92
C CYS A 200 3.52 8.08 15.35
N CYS A 201 3.20 8.19 14.06
CA CYS A 201 3.09 9.50 13.41
C CYS A 201 1.72 10.16 13.60
N HIS A 202 0.75 9.46 14.18
CA HIS A 202 -0.64 9.89 14.32
C HIS A 202 -1.22 10.45 13.00
N GLY A 203 -0.92 9.78 11.87
CA GLY A 203 -1.36 10.21 10.53
C GLY A 203 -0.61 11.42 9.96
N GLY A 204 0.29 12.05 10.72
CA GLY A 204 1.03 13.24 10.31
C GLY A 204 1.96 13.05 9.11
N TYR A 205 2.28 11.81 8.75
CA TYR A 205 3.06 11.49 7.55
C TYR A 205 2.21 11.17 6.32
N ALA A 206 0.88 11.13 6.45
CA ALA A 206 -0.04 10.71 5.39
C ALA A 206 0.41 9.39 4.75
N LEU A 207 0.43 8.32 5.54
CA LEU A 207 0.98 7.03 5.10
C LEU A 207 0.14 6.51 3.93
N ARG A 208 0.81 6.31 2.80
CA ARG A 208 0.14 5.90 1.57
C ARG A 208 0.04 4.40 1.45
#